data_AF-A0A397FQC2-F1
#
_entry.id   AF-A0A397FQC2-F1
#
_cell.length_a   1.000
_cell.length_b   1.000
_cell.length_c   1.000
_cell.angle_alpha   90.00
_cell.angle_beta   90.00
_cell.angle_gamma   90.00
#
_symmetry.space_group_name_H-M   'P 1'
#
loop_
_entity.id
_entity.type
_entity.pdbx_description
1 polymer ?
#
loop_
_entity_poly.entity_id
_entity_poly.type
_entity_poly.pdbx_seq_one_letter_code
_entity_poly.pdbx_strand_id
1 'polypeptide(L)'
;MPKLKPSEKKGIYSDLSQNGFPKPKKAHCFQCQKEIWIKFVLPRQEYSQKNDWVYWTGERGKKKICDPCLLEFYHNKPLYWNTVKNLKKRQQIRTYIYHGIIAA
;
A
#
# COMPACT_ATOMS: atom_id res chain seq x y z
N MET A 1 -29.83 11.90 21.88
CA MET A 1 -28.73 11.76 20.90
C MET A 1 -28.13 13.14 20.64
N PRO A 2 -26.87 13.42 21.03
CA PRO A 2 -26.31 14.75 20.81
C PRO A 2 -26.03 14.95 19.31
N LYS A 3 -26.57 16.03 18.75
CA LYS A 3 -26.34 16.43 17.35
C LYS A 3 -25.01 17.16 17.26
N LEU A 4 -24.10 16.63 16.44
CA LEU A 4 -22.80 17.26 16.12
C LEU A 4 -23.00 18.52 15.26
N LYS A 5 -22.18 19.55 15.54
CA LYS A 5 -22.29 20.89 14.93
C LYS A 5 -21.71 20.95 13.50
N PRO A 6 -22.17 21.88 12.64
CA PRO A 6 -21.84 21.91 11.21
C PRO A 6 -20.40 22.31 10.83
N SER A 7 -19.57 22.76 11.78
CA SER A 7 -18.24 23.34 11.51
C SER A 7 -17.12 22.32 11.30
N GLU A 8 -17.32 21.03 11.62
CA GLU A 8 -16.31 19.97 11.45
C GLU A 8 -16.40 19.21 10.11
N LYS A 9 -17.33 19.60 9.22
CA LYS A 9 -17.59 18.86 7.97
C LYS A 9 -16.64 19.16 6.80
N LYS A 10 -15.70 20.10 6.95
CA LYS A 10 -14.87 20.58 5.82
C LYS A 10 -13.64 19.71 5.50
N GLY A 11 -13.29 18.73 6.34
CA GLY A 11 -12.09 17.89 6.13
C GLY A 11 -12.34 16.45 5.64
N ILE A 12 -13.60 16.01 5.55
CA ILE A 12 -13.92 14.58 5.39
C ILE A 12 -14.38 14.25 3.95
N TYR A 13 -14.92 15.23 3.21
CA TYR A 13 -15.52 15.02 1.89
C TYR A 13 -14.58 15.23 0.68
N SER A 14 -13.35 15.71 0.88
CA SER A 14 -12.37 15.84 -0.22
C SER A 14 -11.90 14.48 -0.76
N ASP A 15 -11.97 13.46 0.09
CA ASP A 15 -11.31 12.17 -0.11
C ASP A 15 -12.24 11.09 -0.66
N LEU A 16 -13.53 11.40 -0.85
CA LEU A 16 -14.52 10.48 -1.39
C LEU A 16 -14.68 10.69 -2.90
N SER A 17 -14.69 9.59 -3.65
CA SER A 17 -15.06 9.54 -5.07
C SER A 17 -16.55 9.85 -5.25
N GLN A 18 -16.98 10.08 -6.50
CA GLN A 18 -18.38 10.40 -6.83
C GLN A 18 -19.40 9.36 -6.32
N ASN A 19 -18.94 8.14 -6.00
CA ASN A 19 -19.76 7.04 -5.50
C ASN A 19 -19.69 6.87 -3.97
N GLY A 20 -19.10 7.82 -3.22
CA GLY A 20 -18.99 7.75 -1.76
C GLY A 20 -17.88 6.83 -1.25
N PHE A 21 -17.05 6.26 -2.12
CA PHE A 21 -15.91 5.42 -1.74
C PHE A 21 -14.61 6.23 -1.64
N PRO A 22 -13.69 5.92 -0.72
CA PRO A 22 -12.39 6.58 -0.64
C PRO A 22 -11.64 6.53 -1.97
N LYS A 23 -11.14 7.68 -2.42
CA LYS A 23 -10.30 7.78 -3.62
C LYS A 23 -8.99 7.02 -3.42
N PRO A 24 -8.39 6.46 -4.48
CA PRO A 24 -7.04 5.93 -4.40
C PRO A 24 -6.07 6.98 -3.84
N LYS A 25 -5.18 6.57 -2.94
CA LYS A 25 -4.20 7.48 -2.34
C LYS A 25 -2.97 7.59 -3.22
N LYS A 26 -2.61 8.81 -3.59
CA LYS A 26 -1.38 9.12 -4.32
C LYS A 26 -0.17 9.04 -3.40
N ALA A 27 0.90 8.41 -3.85
CA ALA A 27 2.19 8.34 -3.15
C ALA A 27 3.35 8.25 -4.17
N HIS A 28 4.58 8.37 -3.69
CA HIS A 28 5.78 8.16 -4.50
C HIS A 28 6.52 6.92 -4.03
N CYS A 29 7.06 6.15 -4.98
CA CYS A 29 7.93 5.03 -4.65
C CYS A 29 9.24 5.55 -4.05
N PHE A 30 9.63 5.06 -2.88
CA PHE A 30 10.88 5.50 -2.23
C PHE A 30 12.13 5.15 -3.04
N GLN A 31 12.06 4.13 -3.90
CA GLN A 31 13.20 3.62 -4.67
C GLN A 31 13.37 4.38 -5.99
N CYS A 32 12.32 4.48 -6.81
CA CYS A 32 12.40 5.07 -8.15
C CYS A 32 11.69 6.42 -8.29
N GLN A 33 11.10 6.95 -7.21
CA GLN A 33 10.34 8.21 -7.17
C GLN A 33 9.11 8.28 -8.09
N LYS A 34 8.79 7.21 -8.84
CA LYS A 34 7.57 7.14 -9.66
C LYS A 34 6.33 7.27 -8.79
N GLU A 35 5.35 7.98 -9.31
CA GLU A 35 4.02 8.10 -8.71
C GLU A 35 3.29 6.76 -8.73
N ILE A 36 2.61 6.44 -7.62
CA ILE A 36 1.79 5.24 -7.47
C ILE A 36 0.46 5.56 -6.82
N TRP A 37 -0.56 4.78 -7.21
CA TRP A 37 -1.92 4.88 -6.70
C TRP A 37 -2.24 3.68 -5.80
N ILE A 38 -2.40 3.96 -4.51
CA ILE A 38 -2.73 2.95 -3.50
C ILE A 38 -4.25 2.79 -3.49
N LYS A 39 -4.74 1.65 -3.96
CA LYS A 39 -6.17 1.34 -4.04
C LYS A 39 -6.75 1.10 -2.64
N PHE A 40 -7.97 1.58 -2.43
CA PHE A 40 -8.77 1.25 -1.25
C PHE A 40 -9.46 -0.11 -1.47
N VAL A 41 -9.41 -0.98 -0.48
CA VAL A 41 -9.99 -2.34 -0.51
C VAL A 41 -11.30 -2.32 0.26
N LEU A 42 -12.43 -2.26 -0.45
CA LEU A 42 -13.76 -2.09 0.14
C LEU A 42 -14.12 -3.14 1.20
N PRO A 43 -13.94 -4.46 0.96
CA PRO A 43 -14.32 -5.47 1.96
C PRO A 43 -13.55 -5.35 3.27
N ARG A 44 -12.36 -4.74 3.24
CA ARG A 44 -11.49 -4.57 4.41
C ARG A 44 -11.53 -3.16 4.99
N GLN A 45 -12.23 -2.23 4.35
CA GLN A 45 -12.28 -0.82 4.70
C GLN A 45 -10.89 -0.19 4.94
N GLU A 46 -9.87 -0.65 4.20
CA GLU A 46 -8.48 -0.19 4.35
C GLU A 46 -7.79 0.00 2.99
N TYR A 47 -6.73 0.81 2.98
CA TYR A 47 -5.87 0.90 1.79
C TYR A 47 -5.00 -0.34 1.64
N SER A 48 -4.78 -0.74 0.38
CA SER A 48 -3.94 -1.90 0.08
C SER A 48 -2.55 -1.77 0.70
N GLN A 49 -2.19 -2.78 1.49
CA GLN A 49 -0.87 -2.88 2.11
C GLN A 49 0.20 -3.34 1.12
N LYS A 50 -0.16 -3.70 -0.11
CA LYS A 50 0.77 -4.19 -1.14
C LYS A 50 1.91 -3.22 -1.41
N ASN A 51 1.61 -1.92 -1.46
CA ASN A 51 2.59 -0.88 -1.72
C ASN A 51 3.21 -0.30 -0.44
N ASP A 52 2.94 -0.91 0.72
CA ASP A 52 3.48 -0.47 2.01
C ASP A 52 4.76 -1.25 2.34
N TRP A 53 5.90 -0.57 2.38
CA TRP A 53 7.18 -1.20 2.71
C TRP A 53 7.19 -1.72 4.16
N VAL A 54 6.63 -0.95 5.09
CA VAL A 54 6.59 -1.28 6.52
C VAL A 54 5.79 -2.55 6.75
N TYR A 55 4.72 -2.76 5.98
CA TYR A 55 3.93 -3.98 6.05
C TYR A 55 4.75 -5.25 5.72
N TRP A 56 5.68 -5.14 4.77
CA TRP A 56 6.51 -6.26 4.35
C TRP A 56 7.69 -6.50 5.28
N THR A 57 8.36 -5.44 5.72
CA THR A 57 9.67 -5.52 6.39
C THR A 57 9.58 -5.38 7.91
N GLY A 58 8.53 -4.74 8.41
CA GLY A 58 8.44 -4.33 9.81
C GLY A 58 9.35 -3.14 10.15
N GLU A 59 10.01 -2.52 9.17
CA GLU A 59 10.79 -1.29 9.39
C GLU A 59 9.89 -0.14 9.87
N ARG A 60 10.44 0.80 10.63
CA ARG A 60 9.72 2.03 10.97
C ARG A 60 9.74 3.00 9.79
N GLY A 61 8.64 3.75 9.63
CA GLY A 61 8.56 4.85 8.66
C GLY A 61 7.27 4.84 7.86
N LYS A 62 7.26 5.58 6.74
CA LYS A 62 6.13 5.68 5.82
C LYS A 62 6.58 5.48 4.37
N LYS A 63 7.45 4.48 4.15
CA LYS A 63 8.00 4.16 2.82
C LYS A 63 6.95 3.42 1.98
N LYS A 64 6.77 3.86 0.73
CA LYS A 64 5.89 3.20 -0.25
C LYS A 64 6.71 2.67 -1.42
N ILE A 65 6.37 1.49 -1.93
CA ILE A 65 7.10 0.83 -3.01
C ILE A 65 6.16 0.52 -4.18
N CYS A 66 6.61 0.79 -5.41
CA CYS A 66 5.87 0.41 -6.61
C CYS A 66 6.07 -1.08 -6.94
N ASP A 67 5.18 -1.63 -7.75
CA ASP A 67 5.23 -3.05 -8.11
C ASP A 67 6.53 -3.43 -8.84
N PRO A 68 7.06 -2.64 -9.81
CA PRO A 68 8.32 -2.95 -10.47
C PRO A 68 9.51 -3.01 -9.50
N CYS A 69 9.65 -2.03 -8.61
CA CYS A 69 10.74 -2.03 -7.62
C CYS A 69 10.59 -3.15 -6.59
N LEU A 70 9.36 -3.51 -6.22
CA LEU A 70 9.11 -4.63 -5.32
C LEU A 70 9.44 -5.97 -5.98
N LEU A 71 9.17 -6.11 -7.29
CA LEU A 71 9.54 -7.27 -8.08
C LEU A 71 11.06 -7.39 -8.24
N GLU A 72 11.74 -6.31 -8.60
CA GLU A 72 13.21 -6.25 -8.70
C GLU A 72 13.86 -6.62 -7.36
N PHE A 73 13.35 -6.06 -6.26
CA PHE A 73 13.77 -6.41 -4.91
C PHE A 73 13.56 -7.90 -4.61
N TYR A 74 12.43 -8.50 -5.00
CA TYR A 74 12.19 -9.93 -4.84
C TYR A 74 13.18 -10.80 -5.64
N HIS A 75 13.62 -10.35 -6.81
CA HIS A 75 14.62 -11.05 -7.61
C HIS A 75 16.03 -10.95 -7.02
N ASN A 76 16.35 -9.87 -6.32
CA ASN A 76 17.55 -9.77 -5.48
C ASN A 76 17.38 -10.61 -4.21
N LYS A 77 17.52 -11.93 -4.34
CA LYS A 77 17.29 -12.88 -3.24
C LYS A 77 18.07 -12.50 -1.97
N PRO A 78 19.40 -12.33 -1.98
CA PRO A 78 20.14 -12.06 -0.75
C PRO A 78 19.58 -10.87 0.04
N LEU A 79 19.29 -9.76 -0.64
CA LEU A 79 18.69 -8.58 -0.02
C LEU A 79 17.27 -8.88 0.49
N TYR A 80 16.43 -9.51 -0.33
CA TYR A 80 15.07 -9.89 0.03
C TYR A 80 14.98 -10.74 1.30
N TRP A 81 15.77 -11.82 1.38
CA TRP A 81 15.78 -12.71 2.55
C TRP A 81 16.28 -11.99 3.81
N ASN A 82 17.20 -11.03 3.64
CA ASN A 82 17.70 -10.24 4.75
C ASN A 82 16.72 -9.17 5.23
N THR A 83 15.88 -8.64 4.36
CA THR A 83 14.98 -7.54 4.71
C THR A 83 13.58 -8.03 5.12
N VAL A 84 12.97 -8.97 4.38
CA VAL A 84 11.65 -9.52 4.72
C VAL A 84 11.84 -10.72 5.64
N LYS A 85 11.82 -10.51 6.95
CA LYS A 85 12.08 -11.60 7.93
C LYS A 85 10.89 -12.54 8.15
N ASN A 86 9.66 -12.05 7.98
CA ASN A 86 8.45 -12.82 8.28
C ASN A 86 8.12 -13.83 7.16
N LEU A 87 8.08 -15.12 7.50
CA LEU A 87 7.80 -16.21 6.53
C LEU A 87 6.44 -16.08 5.85
N LYS A 88 5.39 -15.66 6.56
CA LYS A 88 4.05 -15.46 5.99
C LYS A 88 4.07 -14.35 4.94
N LYS A 89 4.78 -13.25 5.21
CA LYS A 89 4.97 -12.15 4.25
C LYS A 89 5.73 -12.61 3.01
N ARG A 90 6.75 -13.45 3.19
CA ARG A 90 7.50 -14.00 2.05
C ARG A 90 6.60 -14.82 1.14
N GLN A 91 5.82 -15.71 1.72
CA GLN A 91 4.88 -16.52 0.97
C GLN A 91 3.84 -15.65 0.25
N GLN A 92 3.32 -14.62 0.92
CA GLN A 92 2.35 -13.71 0.31
C GLN A 92 2.94 -12.94 -0.88
N ILE A 93 4.17 -12.42 -0.78
CA ILE A 93 4.86 -11.77 -1.92
C ILE A 93 5.02 -12.75 -3.08
N ARG A 94 5.46 -13.98 -2.80
CA ARG A 94 5.61 -15.03 -3.82
C ARG A 94 4.28 -15.31 -4.54
N THR A 95 3.20 -15.48 -3.79
CA THR A 95 1.85 -15.69 -4.34
C THR A 95 1.42 -14.51 -5.20
N TYR A 96 1.68 -13.28 -4.75
CA TYR A 96 1.31 -12.07 -5.51
C TYR A 96 2.08 -11.97 -6.83
N ILE A 97 3.36 -12.32 -6.84
CA ILE A 97 4.17 -12.34 -8.06
C ILE A 97 3.69 -13.45 -9.00
N TYR A 98 3.44 -14.65 -8.48
CA TYR A 98 2.94 -15.78 -9.27
C TYR A 98 1.60 -15.49 -9.96
N HIS A 99 0.68 -14.78 -9.28
CA HIS A 99 -0.61 -14.39 -9.85
C HIS A 99 -0.61 -13.05 -10.61
N GLY A 100 0.56 -12.43 -10.84
CA GLY A 100 0.66 -11.16 -11.56
C GLY A 100 0.07 -9.95 -10.82
N ILE A 101 -0.18 -10.06 -9.51
CA ILE A 101 -0.64 -8.95 -8.65
C ILE A 101 0.49 -7.94 -8.43
N ILE A 102 1.73 -8.41 -8.37
CA ILE A 102 2.95 -7.60 -8.42
C ILE A 102 3.64 -7.94 -9.75
N ALA A 103 3.70 -6.98 -10.66
CA ALA A 103 4.28 -7.11 -11.99
C ALA A 103 5.08 -5.84 -12.36
N ALA A 104 5.91 -5.95 -13.41
CA ALA A 104 6.71 -4.86 -13.97
C ALA A 104 5.86 -3.86 -14.77
#